data_AF-I1PF13-F1
#
_entry.id   AF-I1PF13-F1
#
_cell.length_a   1.000
_cell.length_b   1.000
_cell.length_c   1.000
_cell.angle_alpha   90.00
_cell.angle_beta   90.00
_cell.angle_gamma   90.00
#
_symmetry.space_group_name_H-M   'P 1'
#
loop_
_entity.id
_entity.type
_entity.pdbx_description
1 polymer ?
#
loop_
_entity_poly.entity_id
_entity_poly.type
_entity_poly.pdbx_seq_one_letter_code
_entity_poly.pdbx_strand_id
1 'polypeptide(L)'
;MAEGEGEGGEKKSQRRRLRAACLPRPGCFTVSAADEGPSGSGGGGGGSRPAPTHLVVTVNGIVGSAENWRYAAKHFIKKHPEDVVVHCSGCNGAVRTFDGVDVMGTRLAEEVLSLVQRRPELQKISFVAHSLGGLIARYAIALLYKSATEIDSHEEHEKQITDVSSNQLIDRGKIAGLEPINFITFATPHLGTRSHKQIPLLRGSYKLEKMAYRISWIAGRSGKHLFLKDIEDGKPPLLLQMVTDYGDLHFMSALRSFKRRVAYSNICNDFIVGWRTSSIRHQHELPKPQNFINHVKYPHVVYVEKPKVQDTDFSDSMIYQAKNTSEMEELMLKGLNRIPWERVDVSFKKSRQRIFAHSTIQVKTYFFNSDGADVIFHMIDHFLY
;
A
#
# COMPACT_ATOMS: atom_id res chain seq x y z
N MET A 1 -38.29 -19.67 -28.47
CA MET A 1 -38.60 -18.22 -28.44
C MET A 1 -38.44 -17.74 -27.00
N ALA A 2 -37.60 -16.71 -26.82
CA ALA A 2 -37.32 -15.82 -25.67
C ALA A 2 -37.21 -16.47 -24.27
N GLU A 3 -36.08 -16.49 -23.55
CA GLU A 3 -35.13 -15.45 -23.09
C GLU A 3 -35.73 -14.27 -22.30
N GLY A 4 -35.20 -14.09 -21.08
CA GLY A 4 -34.76 -12.78 -20.60
C GLY A 4 -35.34 -12.27 -19.28
N GLU A 5 -34.77 -12.66 -18.13
CA GLU A 5 -34.78 -11.82 -16.91
C GLU A 5 -33.57 -12.13 -16.00
N GLY A 6 -32.47 -11.38 -16.17
CA GLY A 6 -31.33 -11.36 -15.27
C GLY A 6 -30.45 -10.16 -15.61
N GLU A 7 -30.24 -9.26 -14.65
CA GLU A 7 -29.14 -8.23 -14.55
C GLU A 7 -29.57 -6.92 -13.85
N GLY A 8 -30.87 -6.66 -13.65
CA GLY A 8 -31.33 -5.36 -13.11
C GLY A 8 -31.15 -5.13 -11.59
N GLY A 9 -30.98 -6.20 -10.81
CA GLY A 9 -31.02 -6.15 -9.34
C GLY A 9 -29.74 -5.67 -8.66
N GLU A 10 -28.58 -6.11 -9.13
CA GLU A 10 -27.28 -5.82 -8.49
C GLU A 10 -26.85 -4.37 -8.67
N LYS A 11 -27.04 -3.79 -9.87
CA LYS A 11 -26.70 -2.38 -10.15
C LYS A 11 -27.51 -1.39 -9.30
N LYS A 12 -28.77 -1.71 -8.95
CA LYS A 12 -29.60 -0.87 -8.04
C LYS A 12 -29.16 -0.96 -6.58
N SER A 13 -28.69 -2.12 -6.13
CA SER A 13 -28.16 -2.33 -4.78
C SER A 13 -26.86 -1.56 -4.55
N GLN A 14 -25.97 -1.57 -5.55
CA GLN A 14 -24.68 -0.85 -5.53
C GLN A 14 -24.88 0.68 -5.54
N ARG A 15 -25.81 1.20 -6.37
CA ARG A 15 -26.19 2.63 -6.38
C ARG A 15 -26.79 3.12 -5.06
N ARG A 16 -27.55 2.27 -4.35
CA ARG A 16 -28.12 2.63 -3.04
C ARG A 16 -27.06 2.68 -1.92
N ARG A 17 -26.04 1.81 -1.96
CA ARG A 17 -24.90 1.86 -1.01
C ARG A 17 -24.04 3.13 -1.19
N LEU A 18 -23.85 3.58 -2.43
CA LEU A 18 -23.08 4.79 -2.75
C LEU A 18 -23.66 6.08 -2.12
N ARG A 19 -24.99 6.20 -1.99
CA ARG A 19 -25.62 7.39 -1.37
C ARG A 19 -25.44 7.49 0.15
N ALA A 20 -25.11 6.40 0.83
CA ALA A 20 -24.85 6.40 2.28
C ALA A 20 -23.40 6.78 2.64
N ALA A 21 -22.52 6.98 1.64
CA ALA A 21 -21.08 7.19 1.82
C ALA A 21 -20.64 8.66 2.06
N CYS A 22 -21.59 9.58 2.25
CA CYS A 22 -21.33 11.03 2.29
C CYS A 22 -21.10 11.62 3.70
N LEU A 23 -21.16 10.82 4.76
CA LEU A 23 -20.85 11.29 6.12
C LEU A 23 -19.40 10.94 6.51
N PRO A 24 -18.68 11.83 7.22
CA PRO A 24 -17.35 11.53 7.77
C PRO A 24 -17.41 10.24 8.59
N ARG A 25 -16.62 9.23 8.21
CA ARG A 25 -16.58 7.95 8.93
C ARG A 25 -15.83 8.16 10.26
N PRO A 26 -16.36 7.67 11.40
CA PRO A 26 -15.66 7.78 12.68
C PRO A 26 -14.28 7.11 12.60
N GLY A 27 -13.22 7.84 12.96
CA GLY A 27 -11.86 7.31 13.10
C GLY A 27 -10.94 7.44 11.87
N CYS A 28 -11.40 7.98 10.74
CA CYS A 28 -10.50 8.51 9.69
C CYS A 28 -10.31 10.02 9.89
N PHE A 29 -9.18 10.57 9.43
CA PHE A 29 -9.01 12.01 9.40
C PHE A 29 -8.19 12.44 8.17
N THR A 30 -8.48 13.63 7.68
CA THR A 30 -7.74 14.27 6.60
C THR A 30 -7.04 15.48 7.18
N VAL A 31 -5.78 15.69 6.81
CA VAL A 31 -5.02 16.88 7.22
C VAL A 31 -4.48 17.58 5.99
N SER A 32 -4.71 18.88 5.94
CA SER A 32 -4.14 19.82 4.97
C SER A 32 -3.73 21.09 5.71
N ALA A 33 -2.73 21.80 5.19
CA ALA A 33 -2.35 23.09 5.75
C ALA A 33 -3.48 24.14 5.66
N ALA A 34 -4.42 23.96 4.71
CA ALA A 34 -5.62 24.80 4.60
C ALA A 34 -6.62 24.59 5.75
N ASP A 35 -6.61 23.43 6.40
CA ASP A 35 -7.54 23.07 7.49
C ASP A 35 -6.98 23.47 8.88
N GLU A 36 -5.66 23.61 9.03
CA GLU A 36 -5.03 24.15 10.24
C GLU A 36 -4.90 25.68 10.17
N GLY A 37 -6.04 26.37 10.24
CA GLY A 37 -6.06 27.83 10.37
C GLY A 37 -5.37 28.29 11.66
N PRO A 38 -4.66 29.45 11.67
CA PRO A 38 -4.00 29.94 12.86
C PRO A 38 -5.05 30.34 13.90
N SER A 39 -5.07 29.63 15.03
CA SER A 39 -5.69 30.13 16.26
C SER A 39 -4.89 31.32 16.76
N GLY A 40 -5.20 32.51 16.25
CA GLY A 40 -4.53 33.77 16.62
C GLY A 40 -4.85 34.91 15.67
N SER A 41 -5.64 35.87 16.16
CA SER A 41 -6.00 37.15 15.52
C SER A 41 -4.83 37.88 14.86
N GLY A 42 -5.03 38.37 13.63
CA GLY A 42 -4.17 39.37 12.98
C GLY A 42 -4.37 39.43 11.47
N GLY A 43 -5.06 40.44 10.98
CA GLY A 43 -5.45 40.57 9.57
C GLY A 43 -4.33 41.01 8.62
N GLY A 44 -4.60 40.86 7.32
CA GLY A 44 -3.96 41.57 6.23
C GLY A 44 -3.24 40.70 5.20
N GLY A 45 -3.73 40.73 3.96
CA GLY A 45 -2.96 40.34 2.77
C GLY A 45 -3.50 39.13 2.01
N GLY A 46 -4.38 39.38 1.04
CA GLY A 46 -5.02 38.38 0.19
C GLY A 46 -4.08 37.77 -0.84
N GLY A 47 -4.18 36.45 -0.94
CA GLY A 47 -3.79 35.61 -2.05
C GLY A 47 -4.36 34.22 -1.75
N SER A 48 -5.41 33.80 -2.45
CA SER A 48 -5.94 32.45 -2.27
C SER A 48 -4.86 31.47 -2.70
N ARG A 49 -4.21 30.81 -1.74
CA ARG A 49 -3.20 29.82 -2.06
C ARG A 49 -3.84 28.68 -2.86
N PRO A 50 -3.16 28.14 -3.88
CA PRO A 50 -3.72 27.04 -4.66
C PRO A 50 -4.01 25.85 -3.75
N ALA A 51 -5.17 25.23 -3.93
CA ALA A 51 -5.54 24.07 -3.12
C ALA A 51 -4.59 22.89 -3.42
N PRO A 52 -4.13 22.15 -2.39
CA PRO A 52 -3.29 20.96 -2.59
C PRO A 52 -3.96 19.93 -3.51
N THR A 53 -3.24 19.49 -4.54
CA THR A 53 -3.79 18.60 -5.59
C THR A 53 -3.32 17.15 -5.46
N HIS A 54 -2.37 16.85 -4.57
CA HIS A 54 -1.85 15.50 -4.36
C HIS A 54 -2.43 14.86 -3.10
N LEU A 55 -3.25 13.83 -3.30
CA LEU A 55 -3.78 13.00 -2.23
C LEU A 55 -2.76 11.93 -1.80
N VAL A 56 -2.40 11.92 -0.52
CA VAL A 56 -1.63 10.85 0.12
C VAL A 56 -2.55 10.04 1.04
N VAL A 57 -2.88 8.82 0.63
CA VAL A 57 -3.70 7.89 1.41
C VAL A 57 -2.79 7.03 2.29
N THR A 58 -2.93 7.12 3.61
CA THR A 58 -2.17 6.28 4.54
C THR A 58 -3.00 5.11 5.07
N VAL A 59 -2.45 3.89 5.06
CA VAL A 59 -3.19 2.64 5.35
C VAL A 59 -2.53 1.88 6.50
N ASN A 60 -3.31 1.55 7.53
CA ASN A 60 -2.82 0.92 8.76
C ASN A 60 -2.66 -0.61 8.61
N GLY A 61 -1.79 -1.17 9.44
CA GLY A 61 -1.64 -2.61 9.61
C GLY A 61 -2.69 -3.24 10.54
N ILE A 62 -2.48 -4.53 10.84
CA ILE A 62 -3.34 -5.32 11.72
C ILE A 62 -3.40 -4.70 13.14
N VAL A 63 -4.60 -4.66 13.73
CA VAL A 63 -4.86 -3.99 15.03
C VAL A 63 -4.44 -2.50 15.04
N GLY A 64 -4.33 -1.87 13.88
CA GLY A 64 -3.99 -0.46 13.71
C GLY A 64 -5.20 0.47 13.67
N SER A 65 -4.92 1.77 13.63
CA SER A 65 -5.90 2.83 13.40
C SER A 65 -5.23 4.04 12.72
N ALA A 66 -6.02 4.93 12.12
CA ALA A 66 -5.53 6.13 11.42
C ALA A 66 -4.54 6.97 12.26
N GLU A 67 -4.70 6.95 13.58
CA GLU A 67 -3.81 7.60 14.55
C GLU A 67 -2.34 7.20 14.40
N ASN A 68 -2.07 5.97 13.94
CA ASN A 68 -0.71 5.47 13.77
C ASN A 68 0.07 6.24 12.69
N TRP A 69 -0.63 6.95 11.79
CA TRP A 69 -0.02 7.82 10.78
C TRP A 69 -0.01 9.29 11.16
N ARG A 70 -0.54 9.68 12.33
CA ARG A 70 -0.61 11.08 12.77
C ARG A 70 0.75 11.77 12.72
N TYR A 71 1.81 11.09 13.16
CA TYR A 71 3.16 11.64 13.14
C TYR A 71 3.61 11.95 11.70
N ALA A 72 3.53 10.96 10.80
CA ALA A 72 3.91 11.14 9.40
C ALA A 72 3.04 12.21 8.70
N ALA A 73 1.72 12.21 8.91
CA ALA A 73 0.80 13.17 8.33
C ALA A 73 1.16 14.61 8.70
N LYS A 74 1.43 14.88 9.99
CA LYS A 74 1.87 16.20 10.46
C LYS A 74 3.19 16.64 9.82
N HIS A 75 4.11 15.73 9.57
CA HIS A 75 5.39 16.07 8.95
C HIS A 75 5.30 16.24 7.42
N PHE A 76 4.40 15.51 6.74
CA PHE A 76 4.08 15.73 5.33
C PHE A 76 3.53 17.14 5.11
N ILE A 77 2.47 17.51 5.82
CA ILE A 77 1.85 18.84 5.65
C ILE A 77 2.79 19.98 6.06
N LYS A 78 3.65 19.76 7.06
CA LYS A 78 4.62 20.79 7.48
C LYS A 78 5.65 21.06 6.40
N LYS A 79 6.08 20.02 5.68
CA LYS A 79 7.12 20.13 4.66
C LYS A 79 6.55 20.54 3.29
N HIS A 80 5.34 20.09 2.97
CA HIS A 80 4.66 20.32 1.69
C HIS A 80 3.23 20.82 1.89
N PRO A 81 3.06 22.01 2.51
CA PRO A 81 1.75 22.52 2.89
C PRO A 81 0.83 22.81 1.70
N GLU A 82 1.42 23.17 0.55
CA GLU A 82 0.70 23.57 -0.65
C GLU A 82 0.54 22.43 -1.67
N ASP A 83 1.29 21.33 -1.54
CA ASP A 83 1.29 20.24 -2.53
C ASP A 83 0.36 19.09 -2.12
N VAL A 84 0.32 18.76 -0.81
CA VAL A 84 -0.26 17.51 -0.32
C VAL A 84 -1.45 17.69 0.62
N VAL A 85 -2.46 16.86 0.41
CA VAL A 85 -3.44 16.50 1.43
C VAL A 85 -3.20 15.07 1.89
N VAL A 86 -3.07 14.85 3.20
CA VAL A 86 -2.88 13.51 3.76
C VAL A 86 -4.20 12.99 4.32
N HIS A 87 -4.69 11.87 3.80
CA HIS A 87 -5.85 11.17 4.32
C HIS A 87 -5.43 9.91 5.07
N CYS A 88 -5.61 9.92 6.39
CA CYS A 88 -5.39 8.77 7.25
C CYS A 88 -6.65 7.91 7.29
N SER A 89 -6.62 6.81 6.54
CA SER A 89 -7.75 5.90 6.40
C SER A 89 -8.16 5.29 7.73
N GLY A 90 -9.45 5.36 8.04
CA GLY A 90 -10.07 4.80 9.24
C GLY A 90 -11.03 3.64 8.96
N CYS A 91 -11.25 3.29 7.68
CA CYS A 91 -12.26 2.31 7.28
C CYS A 91 -12.02 0.88 7.81
N ASN A 92 -10.78 0.56 8.21
CA ASN A 92 -10.36 -0.76 8.69
C ASN A 92 -9.71 -0.73 10.08
N GLY A 93 -10.24 0.06 11.03
CA GLY A 93 -9.71 0.12 12.39
C GLY A 93 -10.00 -1.13 13.26
N ALA A 94 -9.09 -1.42 14.20
CA ALA A 94 -9.29 -2.40 15.28
C ALA A 94 -9.71 -3.80 14.79
N VAL A 95 -10.81 -4.36 15.30
CA VAL A 95 -11.27 -5.73 14.97
C VAL A 95 -11.62 -5.91 13.49
N ARG A 96 -11.91 -4.83 12.77
CA ARG A 96 -12.18 -4.86 11.33
C ARG A 96 -10.94 -5.22 10.52
N THR A 97 -9.75 -5.19 11.13
CA THR A 97 -8.50 -5.66 10.50
C THR A 97 -8.45 -7.18 10.28
N PHE A 98 -9.41 -7.94 10.81
CA PHE A 98 -9.49 -9.39 10.69
C PHE A 98 -10.44 -9.88 9.57
N ASP A 99 -11.11 -8.96 8.86
CA ASP A 99 -12.17 -9.27 7.88
C ASP A 99 -11.67 -9.84 6.55
N GLY A 100 -10.34 -9.86 6.32
CA GLY A 100 -9.73 -10.28 5.07
C GLY A 100 -9.29 -9.11 4.19
N VAL A 101 -8.17 -9.31 3.49
CA VAL A 101 -7.54 -8.27 2.64
C VAL A 101 -8.49 -7.77 1.54
N ASP A 102 -9.32 -8.65 0.99
CA ASP A 102 -10.30 -8.33 -0.05
C ASP A 102 -11.42 -7.41 0.46
N VAL A 103 -12.00 -7.73 1.62
CA VAL A 103 -13.05 -6.92 2.25
C VAL A 103 -12.50 -5.57 2.66
N MET A 104 -11.32 -5.56 3.28
CA MET A 104 -10.65 -4.34 3.71
C MET A 104 -10.24 -3.47 2.51
N GLY A 105 -9.73 -4.08 1.44
CA GLY A 105 -9.36 -3.38 0.20
C GLY A 105 -10.57 -2.75 -0.48
N THR A 106 -11.70 -3.45 -0.51
CA THR A 106 -12.98 -2.92 -1.01
C THR A 106 -13.43 -1.68 -0.23
N ARG A 107 -13.40 -1.74 1.11
CA ARG A 107 -13.75 -0.59 1.97
C ARG A 107 -12.83 0.60 1.77
N LEU A 108 -11.54 0.34 1.56
CA LEU A 108 -10.55 1.38 1.28
C LEU A 108 -10.82 2.01 -0.09
N ALA A 109 -11.11 1.21 -1.12
CA ALA A 109 -11.47 1.72 -2.45
C ALA A 109 -12.72 2.62 -2.39
N GLU A 110 -13.77 2.20 -1.68
CA GLU A 110 -14.97 3.02 -1.47
C GLU A 110 -14.67 4.35 -0.74
N GLU A 111 -13.81 4.31 0.28
CA GLU A 111 -13.39 5.51 1.02
C GLU A 111 -12.61 6.48 0.13
N VAL A 112 -11.69 5.97 -0.70
CA VAL A 112 -10.93 6.77 -1.66
C VAL A 112 -11.85 7.40 -2.71
N LEU A 113 -12.77 6.63 -3.31
CA LEU A 113 -13.72 7.18 -4.29
C LEU A 113 -14.59 8.29 -3.71
N SER A 114 -15.12 8.10 -2.49
CA SER A 114 -15.89 9.13 -1.79
C SER A 114 -15.06 10.39 -1.50
N LEU A 115 -13.77 10.24 -1.21
CA LEU A 115 -12.87 11.37 -1.00
C LEU A 115 -12.59 12.13 -2.29
N VAL A 116 -12.25 11.43 -3.37
CA VAL A 116 -11.96 12.04 -4.69
C VAL A 116 -13.19 12.78 -5.23
N GLN A 117 -14.39 12.20 -5.10
CA GLN A 117 -15.64 12.86 -5.50
C GLN A 117 -15.91 14.17 -4.75
N ARG A 118 -15.47 14.27 -3.49
CA ARG A 118 -15.64 15.47 -2.65
C ARG A 118 -14.55 16.51 -2.87
N ARG A 119 -13.45 16.15 -3.54
CA ARG A 119 -12.28 17.00 -3.75
C ARG A 119 -11.88 16.98 -5.24
N PRO A 120 -12.67 17.64 -6.11
CA PRO A 120 -12.43 17.64 -7.55
C PRO A 120 -11.12 18.33 -7.97
N GLU A 121 -10.49 19.08 -7.06
CA GLU A 121 -9.17 19.67 -7.26
C GLU A 121 -8.02 18.65 -7.25
N LEU A 122 -8.27 17.43 -6.77
CA LEU A 122 -7.26 16.38 -6.73
C LEU A 122 -6.87 15.93 -8.15
N GLN A 123 -5.57 15.83 -8.38
CA GLN A 123 -5.01 15.41 -9.67
C GLN A 123 -4.11 14.17 -9.52
N LYS A 124 -3.49 14.01 -8.35
CA LYS A 124 -2.48 12.98 -8.08
C LYS A 124 -2.85 12.16 -6.86
N ILE A 125 -2.44 10.89 -6.85
CA ILE A 125 -2.64 9.99 -5.72
C ILE A 125 -1.39 9.19 -5.38
N SER A 126 -1.16 9.03 -4.08
CA SER A 126 -0.13 8.19 -3.50
C SER A 126 -0.68 7.35 -2.36
N PHE A 127 -0.11 6.17 -2.18
CA PHE A 127 -0.40 5.29 -1.05
C PHE A 127 0.85 5.10 -0.19
N VAL A 128 0.67 5.22 1.12
CA VAL A 128 1.69 4.90 2.13
C VAL A 128 1.09 3.90 3.11
N ALA A 129 1.64 2.70 3.18
CA ALA A 129 1.00 1.62 3.90
C ALA A 129 1.95 0.86 4.82
N HIS A 130 1.44 0.36 5.94
CA HIS A 130 2.22 -0.37 6.93
C HIS A 130 1.68 -1.78 7.11
N SER A 131 2.59 -2.76 7.15
CA SER A 131 2.27 -4.16 7.45
C SER A 131 1.14 -4.69 6.56
N LEU A 132 0.09 -5.26 7.14
CA LEU A 132 -1.11 -5.72 6.42
C LEU A 132 -1.73 -4.63 5.51
N GLY A 133 -1.57 -3.36 5.87
CA GLY A 133 -2.03 -2.21 5.10
C GLY A 133 -1.48 -2.19 3.68
N GLY A 134 -0.26 -2.69 3.43
CA GLY A 134 0.30 -2.74 2.08
C GLY A 134 -0.43 -3.74 1.17
N LEU A 135 -0.90 -4.86 1.72
CA LEU A 135 -1.73 -5.81 0.99
C LEU A 135 -3.15 -5.25 0.76
N ILE A 136 -3.72 -4.57 1.76
CA ILE A 136 -5.01 -3.87 1.64
C ILE A 136 -4.92 -2.81 0.52
N ALA A 137 -3.85 -2.02 0.50
CA ALA A 137 -3.62 -1.00 -0.52
C ALA A 137 -3.47 -1.63 -1.92
N ARG A 138 -2.72 -2.73 -2.06
CA ARG A 138 -2.60 -3.46 -3.33
C ARG A 138 -3.96 -3.95 -3.84
N TYR A 139 -4.84 -4.39 -2.95
CA TYR A 139 -6.19 -4.80 -3.35
C TYR A 139 -7.06 -3.61 -3.76
N ALA A 140 -7.01 -2.51 -2.98
CA ALA A 140 -7.76 -1.31 -3.29
C ALA A 140 -7.36 -0.68 -4.63
N ILE A 141 -6.07 -0.59 -4.94
CA ILE A 141 -5.62 0.00 -6.22
C ILE A 141 -6.08 -0.82 -7.42
N ALA A 142 -6.23 -2.14 -7.29
CA ALA A 142 -6.73 -3.00 -8.36
C ALA A 142 -8.21 -2.71 -8.68
N LEU A 143 -9.02 -2.43 -7.66
CA LEU A 143 -10.42 -2.00 -7.82
C LEU A 143 -10.55 -0.59 -8.38
N LEU A 144 -9.61 0.29 -8.05
CA LEU A 144 -9.63 1.71 -8.43
C LEU A 144 -9.02 1.98 -9.80
N TYR A 145 -8.32 1.00 -10.37
CA TYR A 145 -7.58 1.16 -11.60
C TYR A 145 -8.50 1.20 -12.81
N LYS A 146 -8.19 2.10 -13.74
CA LYS A 146 -8.76 2.15 -15.08
C LYS A 146 -7.65 2.30 -16.09
N SER A 147 -7.69 1.51 -17.14
CA SER A 147 -6.76 1.66 -18.26
C SER A 147 -7.03 2.99 -18.99
N ALA A 148 -6.01 3.52 -19.69
CA ALA A 148 -6.16 4.70 -20.54
C ALA A 148 -7.30 4.55 -21.56
N THR A 149 -7.36 3.38 -22.19
CA THR A 149 -8.35 3.03 -23.21
C THR A 149 -9.80 2.97 -22.70
N GLU A 150 -9.99 2.67 -21.42
CA GLU A 150 -11.32 2.71 -20.77
C GLU A 150 -11.78 4.12 -20.41
N ILE A 151 -10.85 5.08 -20.31
CA ILE A 151 -11.18 6.47 -20.00
C ILE A 151 -11.70 7.15 -21.28
N ASP A 152 -11.01 6.93 -22.41
CA ASP A 152 -11.37 7.53 -23.70
C ASP A 152 -12.74 7.06 -24.21
N SER A 153 -13.06 5.77 -24.06
CA SER A 153 -14.36 5.21 -24.50
C SER A 153 -15.58 5.74 -23.74
N HIS A 154 -15.41 6.42 -22.61
CA HIS A 154 -16.47 7.12 -21.89
C HIS A 154 -16.54 8.62 -22.20
N GLU A 155 -15.51 9.19 -22.82
CA GLU A 155 -15.44 10.61 -23.22
C GLU A 155 -15.67 10.83 -24.73
N GLU A 156 -15.68 9.77 -25.55
CA GLU A 156 -15.91 9.82 -27.01
C GLU A 156 -17.39 9.98 -27.46
N HIS A 157 -18.16 10.83 -26.76
CA HIS A 157 -19.25 11.57 -27.42
C HIS A 157 -18.82 13.04 -27.48
N GLU A 158 -18.34 13.45 -28.66
CA GLU A 158 -17.82 14.78 -29.03
C GLU A 158 -16.31 15.00 -28.83
N LYS A 159 -15.52 14.55 -29.82
CA LYS A 159 -14.72 15.46 -30.68
C LYS A 159 -13.99 14.72 -31.80
N GLN A 160 -14.11 15.29 -32.99
CA GLN A 160 -13.56 14.82 -34.24
C GLN A 160 -12.13 15.37 -34.43
N ILE A 161 -11.18 14.46 -34.65
CA ILE A 161 -9.93 14.53 -35.45
C ILE A 161 -9.14 15.87 -35.46
N THR A 162 -7.91 15.84 -34.92
CA THR A 162 -6.70 16.31 -35.64
C THR A 162 -5.42 15.68 -35.08
N ASP A 163 -4.78 14.91 -35.97
CA ASP A 163 -3.36 14.86 -36.33
C ASP A 163 -2.22 14.45 -35.37
N VAL A 164 -1.28 13.74 -35.98
CA VAL A 164 -0.21 12.90 -35.41
C VAL A 164 1.04 13.72 -35.10
N SER A 165 1.66 13.52 -33.92
CA SER A 165 3.08 13.14 -33.77
C SER A 165 3.66 13.50 -32.38
N SER A 166 4.50 12.58 -31.91
CA SER A 166 5.64 12.73 -30.99
C SER A 166 5.45 12.42 -29.49
N ASN A 167 6.18 11.38 -29.09
CA ASN A 167 6.41 10.79 -27.77
C ASN A 167 5.23 10.04 -27.13
N GLN A 168 5.25 8.71 -27.31
CA GLN A 168 4.57 7.73 -26.45
C GLN A 168 5.01 7.94 -24.99
N LEU A 169 4.41 8.91 -24.30
CA LEU A 169 4.11 8.77 -22.90
C LEU A 169 3.22 7.54 -22.84
N ILE A 170 3.78 6.41 -22.40
CA ILE A 170 2.99 5.22 -22.03
C ILE A 170 1.87 5.76 -21.14
N ASP A 171 0.64 5.83 -21.65
CA ASP A 171 -0.45 6.38 -20.87
C ASP A 171 -0.69 5.46 -19.69
N ARG A 172 -0.20 5.89 -18.53
CA ARG A 172 -0.22 5.09 -17.31
C ARG A 172 -1.62 5.21 -16.77
N GLY A 173 -2.38 4.11 -16.82
CA GLY A 173 -3.76 4.07 -16.33
C GLY A 173 -3.92 4.73 -14.96
N LYS A 174 -5.11 5.24 -14.68
CA LYS A 174 -5.40 6.09 -13.52
C LYS A 174 -5.85 5.25 -12.32
N ILE A 175 -5.70 5.80 -11.12
CA ILE A 175 -6.26 5.23 -9.88
C ILE A 175 -7.33 6.19 -9.38
N ALA A 176 -8.59 5.76 -9.38
CA ALA A 176 -9.74 6.60 -9.05
C ALA A 176 -9.82 7.89 -9.91
N GLY A 177 -9.35 7.83 -11.17
CA GLY A 177 -9.24 8.99 -12.06
C GLY A 177 -8.02 9.89 -11.82
N LEU A 178 -7.22 9.62 -10.77
CA LEU A 178 -6.05 10.41 -10.41
C LEU A 178 -4.76 9.79 -10.96
N GLU A 179 -3.76 10.65 -11.20
CA GLU A 179 -2.42 10.22 -11.62
C GLU A 179 -1.70 9.49 -10.45
N PRO A 180 -1.28 8.22 -10.62
CA PRO A 180 -0.62 7.46 -9.58
C PRO A 180 0.88 7.81 -9.47
N ILE A 181 1.29 8.35 -8.32
CA ILE A 181 2.66 8.87 -8.12
C ILE A 181 3.53 7.91 -7.30
N ASN A 182 3.18 7.67 -6.04
CA ASN A 182 3.98 6.83 -5.14
C ASN A 182 3.15 5.68 -4.55
N PHE A 183 3.70 4.47 -4.58
CA PHE A 183 3.23 3.33 -3.81
C PHE A 183 4.31 2.89 -2.83
N ILE A 184 4.16 3.26 -1.56
CA ILE A 184 5.18 3.08 -0.51
C ILE A 184 4.65 2.12 0.55
N THR A 185 5.47 1.13 0.90
CA THR A 185 5.14 0.14 1.93
C THR A 185 6.20 0.07 3.00
N PHE A 186 5.78 -0.12 4.24
CA PHE A 186 6.62 -0.32 5.42
C PHE A 186 6.33 -1.68 6.03
N ALA A 187 7.36 -2.51 6.19
CA ALA A 187 7.28 -3.83 6.83
C ALA A 187 6.06 -4.66 6.35
N THR A 188 5.74 -4.62 5.06
CA THR A 188 4.57 -5.31 4.49
C THR A 188 4.92 -6.76 4.14
N PRO A 189 4.12 -7.76 4.55
CA PRO A 189 4.39 -9.16 4.21
C PRO A 189 3.93 -9.46 2.77
N HIS A 190 4.61 -8.92 1.76
CA HIS A 190 4.19 -9.02 0.35
C HIS A 190 4.06 -10.45 -0.17
N LEU A 191 4.84 -11.39 0.41
CA LEU A 191 4.85 -12.82 0.06
C LEU A 191 4.10 -13.68 1.12
N GLY A 192 3.34 -13.04 2.02
CA GLY A 192 2.78 -13.70 3.20
C GLY A 192 3.80 -13.91 4.32
N THR A 193 3.41 -14.72 5.31
CA THR A 193 4.15 -14.92 6.58
C THR A 193 4.45 -16.39 6.90
N ARG A 194 4.30 -17.30 5.93
CA ARG A 194 4.34 -18.76 6.17
C ARG A 194 5.72 -19.41 6.02
N SER A 195 6.73 -18.70 5.53
CA SER A 195 8.03 -19.34 5.26
C SER A 195 8.98 -19.30 6.46
N HIS A 196 9.65 -20.43 6.67
CA HIS A 196 10.65 -20.64 7.71
C HIS A 196 11.71 -19.53 7.70
N LYS A 197 12.11 -19.03 8.88
CA LYS A 197 13.03 -17.88 9.10
C LYS A 197 12.47 -16.47 8.83
N GLN A 198 11.21 -16.31 8.46
CA GLN A 198 10.58 -14.97 8.35
C GLN A 198 10.20 -14.35 9.71
N ILE A 199 10.34 -15.09 10.81
CA ILE A 199 10.22 -14.58 12.19
C ILE A 199 11.62 -14.68 12.85
N PRO A 200 12.42 -13.59 12.85
CA PRO A 200 13.78 -13.54 13.40
C PRO A 200 13.88 -13.83 14.91
N LEU A 201 12.76 -13.96 15.63
CA LEU A 201 12.76 -14.23 17.07
C LEU A 201 13.30 -15.62 17.40
N LEU A 202 13.26 -16.58 16.46
CA LEU A 202 13.20 -17.99 16.86
C LEU A 202 14.41 -18.84 16.48
N ARG A 203 15.44 -18.29 15.81
CA ARG A 203 16.64 -19.04 15.38
C ARG A 203 16.32 -20.38 14.69
N GLY A 204 15.17 -20.48 13.99
CA GLY A 204 14.72 -21.73 13.36
C GLY A 204 14.00 -22.72 14.28
N SER A 205 13.56 -22.33 15.48
CA SER A 205 12.80 -23.19 16.38
C SER A 205 11.32 -23.32 15.95
N TYR A 206 11.04 -24.45 15.28
CA TYR A 206 9.71 -24.85 14.80
C TYR A 206 8.58 -24.73 15.84
N LYS A 207 8.87 -24.96 17.14
CA LYS A 207 7.87 -24.94 18.23
C LYS A 207 7.31 -23.55 18.54
N LEU A 208 8.14 -22.49 18.47
CA LEU A 208 7.70 -21.13 18.70
C LEU A 208 7.09 -20.51 17.43
N GLU A 209 7.55 -20.91 16.23
CA GLU A 209 6.93 -20.52 14.95
C GLU A 209 5.50 -21.07 14.93
N LYS A 210 5.33 -22.31 15.44
CA LYS A 210 4.04 -22.94 15.69
C LYS A 210 3.18 -22.22 16.76
N MET A 211 3.78 -21.49 17.71
CA MET A 211 3.04 -20.71 18.71
C MET A 211 2.56 -19.37 18.16
N ALA A 212 3.41 -18.61 17.44
CA ALA A 212 2.98 -17.42 16.71
C ALA A 212 1.90 -17.76 15.67
N TYR A 213 2.01 -18.93 15.04
CA TYR A 213 0.98 -19.55 14.20
C TYR A 213 -0.33 -19.88 14.93
N ARG A 214 -0.31 -20.26 16.22
CA ARG A 214 -1.56 -20.44 16.99
C ARG A 214 -2.26 -19.11 17.29
N ILE A 215 -1.50 -18.01 17.35
CA ILE A 215 -2.05 -16.67 17.51
C ILE A 215 -2.61 -16.15 16.17
N SER A 216 -2.12 -16.60 15.01
CA SER A 216 -2.65 -16.16 13.71
C SER A 216 -4.05 -16.69 13.38
N TRP A 217 -4.52 -17.77 14.03
CA TRP A 217 -5.93 -18.18 13.98
C TRP A 217 -6.87 -17.11 14.57
N ILE A 218 -6.36 -16.27 15.49
CA ILE A 218 -7.08 -15.14 16.08
C ILE A 218 -7.20 -13.98 15.08
N ALA A 219 -6.45 -13.99 13.97
CA ALA A 219 -6.47 -12.95 12.95
C ALA A 219 -7.60 -13.12 11.89
N GLY A 220 -8.54 -14.05 12.10
CA GLY A 220 -9.69 -14.25 11.24
C GLY A 220 -9.34 -14.56 9.78
N ARG A 221 -10.06 -13.95 8.85
CA ARG A 221 -9.86 -14.16 7.41
C ARG A 221 -8.55 -13.53 6.92
N SER A 222 -8.12 -12.42 7.51
CA SER A 222 -6.80 -11.82 7.24
C SER A 222 -5.66 -12.79 7.53
N GLY A 223 -5.77 -13.57 8.61
CA GLY A 223 -4.84 -14.65 8.91
C GLY A 223 -4.80 -15.73 7.82
N LYS A 224 -5.96 -16.15 7.28
CA LYS A 224 -5.99 -17.12 6.18
C LYS A 224 -5.21 -16.63 4.96
N HIS A 225 -5.39 -15.36 4.57
CA HIS A 225 -4.69 -14.76 3.43
C HIS A 225 -3.16 -14.68 3.66
N LEU A 226 -2.73 -14.18 4.83
CA LEU A 226 -1.30 -14.06 5.16
C LEU A 226 -0.57 -15.41 5.17
N PHE A 227 -1.28 -16.48 5.52
CA PHE A 227 -0.73 -17.84 5.58
C PHE A 227 -1.01 -18.66 4.32
N LEU A 228 -1.58 -18.07 3.26
CA LEU A 228 -1.89 -18.77 2.00
C LEU A 228 -2.74 -20.02 2.24
N LYS A 229 -3.83 -19.87 3.02
CA LYS A 229 -4.75 -20.95 3.43
C LYS A 229 -6.18 -20.74 2.94
N ASP A 230 -6.37 -19.73 2.13
CA ASP A 230 -7.59 -19.27 1.50
C ASP A 230 -7.76 -19.86 0.08
N ILE A 231 -7.40 -21.13 -0.07
CA ILE A 231 -7.70 -21.88 -1.30
C ILE A 231 -9.17 -22.26 -1.22
N GLU A 232 -9.99 -21.64 -2.07
CA GLU A 232 -11.44 -21.83 -2.13
C GLU A 232 -11.85 -22.05 -3.60
N ASP A 233 -12.71 -23.04 -3.84
CA ASP A 233 -13.32 -23.31 -5.16
C ASP A 233 -12.33 -23.42 -6.34
N GLY A 234 -11.16 -24.01 -6.10
CA GLY A 234 -10.09 -24.16 -7.11
C GLY A 234 -9.34 -22.87 -7.43
N LYS A 235 -9.64 -21.76 -6.74
CA LYS A 235 -8.91 -20.49 -6.90
C LYS A 235 -7.59 -20.52 -6.11
N PRO A 236 -6.50 -19.98 -6.67
CA PRO A 236 -5.25 -19.84 -5.93
C PRO A 236 -5.43 -18.87 -4.75
N PRO A 237 -4.57 -18.92 -3.72
CA PRO A 237 -4.61 -17.97 -2.60
C PRO A 237 -4.60 -16.51 -3.06
N LEU A 238 -5.27 -15.61 -2.34
CA LEU A 238 -5.43 -14.21 -2.76
C LEU A 238 -4.10 -13.51 -3.04
N LEU A 239 -3.09 -13.68 -2.19
CA LEU A 239 -1.78 -13.03 -2.39
C LEU A 239 -1.10 -13.49 -3.69
N LEU A 240 -1.38 -14.72 -4.13
CA LEU A 240 -0.89 -15.25 -5.39
C LEU A 240 -1.70 -14.71 -6.58
N GLN A 241 -3.00 -14.51 -6.42
CA GLN A 241 -3.82 -13.77 -7.41
C GLN A 241 -3.27 -12.33 -7.60
N MET A 242 -2.87 -11.67 -6.51
CA MET A 242 -2.37 -10.29 -6.51
C MET A 242 -1.02 -10.08 -7.21
N VAL A 243 -0.39 -11.14 -7.74
CA VAL A 243 0.82 -11.02 -8.57
C VAL A 243 0.52 -11.19 -10.06
N THR A 244 -0.75 -11.14 -10.44
CA THR A 244 -1.30 -11.18 -11.81
C THR A 244 -2.45 -10.18 -11.93
N ASP A 245 -2.92 -9.89 -13.15
CA ASP A 245 -4.24 -9.28 -13.32
C ASP A 245 -5.26 -10.42 -13.39
N TYR A 246 -6.11 -10.53 -12.36
CA TYR A 246 -6.90 -11.74 -12.08
C TYR A 246 -8.40 -11.45 -12.17
N GLY A 247 -9.08 -12.06 -13.15
CA GLY A 247 -10.46 -11.70 -13.48
C GLY A 247 -10.56 -10.21 -13.81
N ASP A 248 -11.51 -9.52 -13.17
CA ASP A 248 -11.70 -8.07 -13.35
C ASP A 248 -10.78 -7.20 -12.46
N LEU A 249 -9.84 -7.82 -11.72
CA LEU A 249 -8.97 -7.11 -10.78
C LEU A 249 -7.57 -6.93 -11.36
N HIS A 250 -7.21 -5.68 -11.64
CA HIS A 250 -5.98 -5.32 -12.35
C HIS A 250 -4.82 -5.03 -11.39
N PHE A 251 -4.41 -6.01 -10.57
CA PHE A 251 -3.41 -5.79 -9.51
C PHE A 251 -2.04 -5.34 -10.03
N MET A 252 -1.49 -6.01 -11.04
CA MET A 252 -0.16 -5.71 -11.57
C MET A 252 -0.18 -4.49 -12.48
N SER A 253 -1.25 -4.31 -13.25
CA SER A 253 -1.45 -3.10 -14.06
C SER A 253 -1.60 -1.85 -13.18
N ALA A 254 -2.40 -1.92 -12.12
CA ALA A 254 -2.52 -0.85 -11.13
C ALA A 254 -1.18 -0.54 -10.48
N LEU A 255 -0.42 -1.55 -10.04
CA LEU A 255 0.85 -1.34 -9.35
C LEU A 255 1.94 -0.79 -10.30
N ARG A 256 1.93 -1.21 -11.58
CA ARG A 256 2.83 -0.71 -12.63
C ARG A 256 2.57 0.76 -12.95
N SER A 257 1.33 1.22 -12.85
CA SER A 257 0.96 2.62 -13.16
C SER A 257 1.70 3.66 -12.31
N PHE A 258 1.99 3.34 -11.04
CA PHE A 258 2.70 4.25 -10.14
C PHE A 258 4.09 4.64 -10.67
N LYS A 259 4.42 5.94 -10.62
CA LYS A 259 5.75 6.44 -11.02
C LYS A 259 6.86 5.83 -10.17
N ARG A 260 6.64 5.72 -8.86
CA ARG A 260 7.60 5.20 -7.88
C ARG A 260 6.96 4.16 -6.97
N ARG A 261 7.67 3.05 -6.76
CA ARG A 261 7.31 1.98 -5.83
C ARG A 261 8.45 1.77 -4.85
N VAL A 262 8.16 1.76 -3.55
CA VAL A 262 9.19 1.65 -2.51
C VAL A 262 8.79 0.65 -1.43
N ALA A 263 9.74 -0.20 -1.04
CA ALA A 263 9.60 -1.16 0.05
C ALA A 263 10.60 -0.86 1.17
N TYR A 264 10.12 -0.31 2.29
CA TYR A 264 10.87 -0.11 3.52
C TYR A 264 10.81 -1.38 4.39
N SER A 265 11.98 -1.94 4.72
CA SER A 265 12.09 -3.26 5.32
C SER A 265 13.02 -3.26 6.52
N ASN A 266 12.55 -3.78 7.66
CA ASN A 266 13.40 -3.99 8.82
C ASN A 266 14.34 -5.18 8.58
N ILE A 267 15.65 -4.97 8.71
CA ILE A 267 16.63 -6.05 8.51
C ILE A 267 16.72 -6.99 9.71
N CYS A 268 16.32 -6.52 10.89
CA CYS A 268 16.35 -7.27 12.14
C CYS A 268 15.32 -6.75 13.14
N ASN A 269 15.01 -7.60 14.14
CA ASN A 269 14.13 -7.30 15.28
C ASN A 269 12.66 -6.99 14.95
N ASP A 270 12.25 -7.08 13.68
CA ASP A 270 10.84 -7.19 13.32
C ASP A 270 10.40 -8.65 13.50
N PHE A 271 9.58 -8.90 14.52
CA PHE A 271 9.11 -10.24 14.85
C PHE A 271 7.79 -10.62 14.16
N ILE A 272 7.24 -9.71 13.36
CA ILE A 272 5.94 -9.89 12.69
C ILE A 272 6.18 -10.13 11.20
N VAL A 273 7.08 -9.35 10.59
CA VAL A 273 7.33 -9.41 9.15
C VAL A 273 8.82 -9.53 8.87
N GLY A 274 9.18 -10.62 8.19
CA GLY A 274 10.57 -10.90 7.83
C GLY A 274 11.11 -9.98 6.74
N TRP A 275 12.44 -9.80 6.75
CA TRP A 275 13.16 -8.97 5.78
C TRP A 275 12.94 -9.42 4.32
N ARG A 276 12.92 -10.74 4.08
CA ARG A 276 12.71 -11.34 2.75
C ARG A 276 11.37 -10.92 2.12
N THR A 277 10.29 -11.08 2.87
CA THR A 277 8.92 -10.79 2.41
C THR A 277 8.67 -9.29 2.31
N SER A 278 9.21 -8.49 3.23
CA SER A 278 9.06 -7.02 3.17
C SER A 278 9.88 -6.36 2.07
N SER A 279 11.05 -6.89 1.73
CA SER A 279 11.90 -6.32 0.67
C SER A 279 11.69 -6.94 -0.71
N ILE A 280 10.86 -7.98 -0.84
CA ILE A 280 10.59 -8.67 -2.11
C ILE A 280 11.92 -9.15 -2.75
N ARG A 281 12.73 -9.87 -1.96
CA ARG A 281 14.03 -10.42 -2.37
C ARG A 281 14.16 -11.87 -1.96
N HIS A 282 15.02 -12.62 -2.65
CA HIS A 282 15.43 -13.93 -2.16
C HIS A 282 16.40 -13.76 -0.98
N GLN A 283 16.54 -14.82 -0.17
CA GLN A 283 17.47 -14.83 0.96
C GLN A 283 18.93 -14.55 0.55
N HIS A 284 19.34 -15.04 -0.63
CA HIS A 284 20.70 -14.89 -1.13
C HIS A 284 20.97 -13.50 -1.74
N GLU A 285 19.92 -12.72 -2.04
CA GLU A 285 20.01 -11.35 -2.55
C GLU A 285 20.02 -10.29 -1.44
N LEU A 286 19.73 -10.69 -0.19
CA LEU A 286 19.73 -9.75 0.92
C LEU A 286 21.13 -9.17 1.15
N PRO A 287 21.26 -7.83 1.30
CA PRO A 287 22.53 -7.16 1.47
C PRO A 287 23.32 -7.70 2.67
N LYS A 288 24.63 -7.87 2.46
CA LYS A 288 25.54 -8.28 3.53
C LYS A 288 25.94 -7.07 4.37
N PRO A 289 26.34 -7.24 5.64
CA PRO A 289 26.73 -6.14 6.51
C PRO A 289 27.82 -5.21 5.97
N GLN A 290 28.70 -5.70 5.09
CA GLN A 290 29.73 -4.87 4.46
C GLN A 290 29.16 -3.82 3.49
N ASN A 291 27.94 -4.04 2.99
CA ASN A 291 27.27 -3.11 2.08
C ASN A 291 26.49 -2.03 2.82
N PHE A 292 26.42 -2.08 4.15
CA PHE A 292 25.63 -1.13 4.93
C PHE A 292 26.29 0.25 4.99
N ILE A 293 25.49 1.27 4.76
CA ILE A 293 25.88 2.67 4.84
C ILE A 293 25.61 3.22 6.25
N ASN A 294 26.43 4.19 6.67
CA ASN A 294 26.16 5.02 7.84
C ASN A 294 25.67 6.39 7.36
N HIS A 295 24.36 6.55 7.20
CA HIS A 295 23.80 7.80 6.72
C HIS A 295 23.73 8.83 7.86
N VAL A 296 24.38 9.98 7.70
CA VAL A 296 24.43 11.03 8.75
C VAL A 296 23.03 11.55 9.09
N LYS A 297 22.24 11.87 8.06
CA LYS A 297 20.87 12.41 8.22
C LYS A 297 19.82 11.35 8.61
N TYR A 298 20.02 10.09 8.23
CA TYR A 298 19.05 9.00 8.43
C TYR A 298 19.73 7.78 9.03
N PRO A 299 20.20 7.84 10.29
CA PRO A 299 21.09 6.82 10.86
C PRO A 299 20.53 5.40 10.86
N HIS A 300 19.21 5.22 10.77
CA HIS A 300 18.58 3.90 10.72
C HIS A 300 18.41 3.35 9.30
N VAL A 301 18.55 4.16 8.26
CA VAL A 301 18.58 3.70 6.87
C VAL A 301 19.98 3.18 6.55
N VAL A 302 20.10 1.86 6.42
CA VAL A 302 21.39 1.17 6.30
C VAL A 302 21.68 0.66 4.90
N TYR A 303 20.69 0.56 4.02
CA TYR A 303 20.92 0.23 2.61
C TYR A 303 19.77 0.74 1.74
N VAL A 304 20.10 1.23 0.55
CA VAL A 304 19.11 1.67 -0.45
C VAL A 304 19.45 1.03 -1.78
N GLU A 305 18.53 0.23 -2.30
CA GLU A 305 18.61 -0.38 -3.62
C GLU A 305 17.79 0.45 -4.60
N LYS A 306 18.44 0.91 -5.69
CA LYS A 306 17.73 1.57 -6.78
C LYS A 306 16.81 0.58 -7.51
N PRO A 307 15.70 1.06 -8.11
CA PRO A 307 14.84 0.22 -8.92
C PRO A 307 15.61 -0.42 -10.08
N LYS A 308 15.45 -1.73 -10.24
CA LYS A 308 16.04 -2.53 -11.32
C LYS A 308 14.93 -3.29 -12.04
N VAL A 309 15.02 -3.34 -13.35
CA VAL A 309 14.19 -4.24 -14.16
C VAL A 309 14.85 -5.62 -14.08
N GLN A 310 14.10 -6.62 -13.66
CA GLN A 310 14.53 -8.01 -13.69
C GLN A 310 13.77 -8.72 -14.80
N ASP A 311 14.51 -9.34 -15.71
CA ASP A 311 13.91 -10.29 -16.63
C ASP A 311 13.50 -11.52 -15.83
N THR A 312 12.19 -11.74 -15.74
CA THR A 312 11.62 -12.78 -14.90
C THR A 312 10.71 -13.63 -15.77
N ASP A 313 11.09 -14.90 -15.93
CA ASP A 313 10.22 -15.89 -16.56
C ASP A 313 9.00 -16.15 -15.66
N PHE A 314 7.86 -15.57 -16.07
CA PHE A 314 6.61 -15.65 -15.35
C PHE A 314 5.42 -15.54 -16.32
N SER A 315 4.56 -16.54 -16.29
CA SER A 315 3.25 -16.54 -16.94
C SER A 315 2.15 -16.54 -15.89
N ASP A 316 1.06 -15.83 -16.14
CA ASP A 316 -0.05 -15.73 -15.19
C ASP A 316 -0.70 -17.09 -14.90
N SER A 317 -0.60 -18.08 -15.81
CA SER A 317 -1.08 -19.45 -15.56
C SER A 317 -0.26 -20.22 -14.51
N MET A 318 0.96 -19.77 -14.19
CA MET A 318 1.82 -20.43 -13.20
C MET A 318 1.23 -20.41 -11.80
N ILE A 319 0.36 -19.44 -11.47
CA ILE A 319 -0.28 -19.35 -10.15
C ILE A 319 -1.12 -20.57 -9.79
N TYR A 320 -1.60 -21.31 -10.78
CA TYR A 320 -2.36 -22.54 -10.59
C TYR A 320 -1.47 -23.78 -10.39
N GLN A 321 -0.18 -23.67 -10.65
CA GLN A 321 0.75 -24.80 -10.65
C GLN A 321 1.43 -25.03 -9.30
N ALA A 322 1.46 -24.01 -8.43
CA ALA A 322 2.12 -24.10 -7.12
C ALA A 322 1.35 -25.03 -6.16
N LYS A 323 2.02 -26.06 -5.69
CA LYS A 323 1.47 -27.12 -4.83
C LYS A 323 1.75 -26.89 -3.36
N ASN A 324 2.78 -26.11 -3.04
CA ASN A 324 3.18 -25.83 -1.66
C ASN A 324 3.54 -24.35 -1.45
N THR A 325 3.67 -23.95 -0.18
CA THR A 325 3.94 -22.57 0.20
C THR A 325 5.25 -22.02 -0.36
N SER A 326 6.30 -22.84 -0.46
CA SER A 326 7.59 -22.39 -0.99
C SER A 326 7.48 -22.04 -2.47
N GLU A 327 6.77 -22.86 -3.25
CA GLU A 327 6.47 -22.58 -4.67
C GLU A 327 5.57 -21.35 -4.82
N MET A 328 4.55 -21.20 -3.97
CA MET A 328 3.71 -19.98 -3.97
C MET A 328 4.54 -18.73 -3.67
N GLU A 329 5.44 -18.80 -2.69
CA GLU A 329 6.33 -17.69 -2.34
C GLU A 329 7.28 -17.34 -3.49
N GLU A 330 7.82 -18.34 -4.16
CA GLU A 330 8.67 -18.17 -5.34
C GLU A 330 7.93 -17.47 -6.48
N LEU A 331 6.70 -17.90 -6.79
CA LEU A 331 5.87 -17.25 -7.80
C LEU A 331 5.49 -15.82 -7.40
N MET A 332 5.17 -15.56 -6.13
CA MET A 332 4.87 -14.20 -5.69
C MET A 332 6.08 -13.29 -5.82
N LEU A 333 7.27 -13.80 -5.48
CA LEU A 333 8.52 -13.06 -5.59
C LEU A 333 8.81 -12.73 -7.05
N LYS A 334 8.75 -13.73 -7.94
CA LYS A 334 8.90 -13.52 -9.39
C LYS A 334 7.88 -12.51 -9.94
N GLY A 335 6.61 -12.73 -9.63
CA GLY A 335 5.52 -11.90 -10.14
C GLY A 335 5.64 -10.42 -9.73
N LEU A 336 6.05 -10.15 -8.49
CA LEU A 336 6.27 -8.78 -7.99
C LEU A 336 7.56 -8.13 -8.50
N ASN A 337 8.58 -8.92 -8.81
CA ASN A 337 9.84 -8.44 -9.38
C ASN A 337 9.78 -8.16 -10.89
N ARG A 338 8.67 -8.51 -11.56
CA ARG A 338 8.37 -8.05 -12.94
C ARG A 338 8.29 -6.54 -13.09
N ILE A 339 8.13 -5.80 -11.99
CA ILE A 339 8.13 -4.35 -11.97
C ILE A 339 9.24 -3.84 -11.05
N PRO A 340 9.86 -2.70 -11.37
CA PRO A 340 11.00 -2.22 -10.60
C PRO A 340 10.54 -1.61 -9.27
N TRP A 341 11.24 -1.97 -8.18
CA TRP A 341 11.07 -1.48 -6.82
C TRP A 341 12.32 -0.81 -6.29
N GLU A 342 12.17 0.35 -5.66
CA GLU A 342 13.18 0.87 -4.75
C GLU A 342 13.07 0.11 -3.42
N ARG A 343 14.18 -0.33 -2.85
CA ARG A 343 14.19 -1.07 -1.57
C ARG A 343 15.03 -0.31 -0.56
N VAL A 344 14.43 -0.01 0.59
CA VAL A 344 15.10 0.70 1.67
C VAL A 344 15.15 -0.19 2.90
N ASP A 345 16.34 -0.51 3.33
CA ASP A 345 16.59 -1.39 4.47
C ASP A 345 16.89 -0.57 5.72
N VAL A 346 16.17 -0.90 6.79
CA VAL A 346 16.17 -0.15 8.05
C VAL A 346 16.66 -1.04 9.18
N SER A 347 17.51 -0.49 10.05
CA SER A 347 18.06 -1.20 11.20
C SER A 347 17.95 -0.40 12.48
N PHE A 348 17.11 -0.88 13.40
CA PHE A 348 17.03 -0.37 14.78
C PHE A 348 17.97 -1.12 15.74
N LYS A 349 18.94 -1.90 15.26
CA LYS A 349 19.77 -2.77 16.12
C LYS A 349 20.44 -2.04 17.30
N LYS A 350 20.84 -0.78 17.07
CA LYS A 350 21.48 0.12 18.06
C LYS A 350 20.47 0.90 18.93
N SER A 351 19.18 0.88 18.57
CA SER A 351 18.11 1.56 19.29
C SER A 351 17.65 0.76 20.51
N ARG A 352 17.24 1.48 21.56
CA ARG A 352 16.55 0.89 22.72
C ARG A 352 15.16 0.37 22.38
N GLN A 353 14.55 0.88 21.31
CA GLN A 353 13.22 0.54 20.79
C GLN A 353 13.24 -0.65 19.82
N ARG A 354 14.39 -1.33 19.65
CA ARG A 354 14.58 -2.42 18.67
C ARG A 354 13.56 -3.53 18.76
N ILE A 355 13.07 -3.89 19.95
CA ILE A 355 12.05 -4.94 20.12
C ILE A 355 10.69 -4.55 19.52
N PHE A 356 10.49 -3.26 19.24
CA PHE A 356 9.31 -2.69 18.59
C PHE A 356 9.58 -2.27 17.15
N ALA A 357 10.65 -2.75 16.50
CA ALA A 357 11.06 -2.36 15.14
C ALA A 357 9.88 -2.30 14.14
N HIS A 358 8.96 -3.27 14.22
CA HIS A 358 7.75 -3.31 13.39
C HIS A 358 6.89 -2.03 13.50
N SER A 359 6.70 -1.51 14.71
CA SER A 359 5.93 -0.27 14.95
C SER A 359 6.81 0.99 14.92
N THR A 360 8.09 0.86 15.25
CA THR A 360 9.07 1.95 15.22
C THR A 360 9.26 2.47 13.81
N ILE A 361 9.31 1.61 12.80
CA ILE A 361 9.52 2.01 11.40
C ILE A 361 8.45 3.01 10.87
N GLN A 362 7.24 3.03 11.44
CA GLN A 362 6.19 4.02 11.09
C GLN A 362 6.00 5.12 12.14
N VAL A 363 6.74 5.09 13.25
CA VAL A 363 6.53 5.98 14.41
C VAL A 363 5.10 5.89 14.96
N LYS A 364 4.64 4.66 15.26
CA LYS A 364 3.25 4.38 15.68
C LYS A 364 2.78 5.27 16.84
N THR A 365 3.61 5.40 17.88
CA THR A 365 3.42 6.33 19.00
C THR A 365 4.75 7.00 19.30
N TYR A 366 4.85 8.32 19.06
CA TYR A 366 6.13 9.03 19.15
C TYR A 366 6.90 8.79 20.45
N PHE A 367 6.21 8.76 21.61
CA PHE A 367 6.84 8.51 22.91
C PHE A 367 7.62 7.17 22.98
N PHE A 368 7.16 6.14 22.28
CA PHE A 368 7.77 4.80 22.28
C PHE A 368 8.55 4.48 21.00
N ASN A 369 8.35 5.27 19.94
CA ASN A 369 8.77 4.95 18.57
C ASN A 369 9.55 6.09 17.88
N SER A 370 10.03 7.07 18.64
CA SER A 370 10.75 8.25 18.13
C SER A 370 11.94 7.92 17.25
N ASP A 371 12.59 6.76 17.46
CA ASP A 371 13.80 6.39 16.73
C ASP A 371 13.51 6.11 15.25
N GLY A 372 12.24 5.90 14.85
CA GLY A 372 11.87 5.78 13.45
C GLY A 372 11.62 7.11 12.74
N ALA A 373 11.74 8.25 13.42
CA ALA A 373 11.47 9.56 12.84
C ALA A 373 12.34 9.85 11.61
N ASP A 374 13.62 9.47 11.64
CA ASP A 374 14.53 9.64 10.51
C ASP A 374 14.15 8.79 9.30
N VAL A 375 13.51 7.64 9.51
CA VAL A 375 12.96 6.82 8.43
C VAL A 375 11.75 7.49 7.79
N ILE A 376 10.86 8.09 8.60
CA ILE A 376 9.74 8.91 8.08
C ILE A 376 10.28 10.11 7.31
N PHE A 377 11.30 10.80 7.81
CA PHE A 377 11.94 11.89 7.07
C PHE A 377 12.61 11.41 5.79
N HIS A 378 13.29 10.26 5.79
CA HIS A 378 13.82 9.69 4.56
C HIS A 378 12.73 9.47 3.50
N MET A 379 11.57 8.96 3.89
CA MET A 379 10.43 8.79 2.99
C MET A 379 9.91 10.13 2.45
N ILE A 380 9.64 11.11 3.31
CA ILE A 380 9.08 12.40 2.91
C ILE A 380 10.08 13.16 2.01
N ASP A 381 11.37 13.09 2.33
CA ASP A 381 12.44 13.80 1.60
C ASP A 381 12.67 13.26 0.19
N HIS A 382 12.30 12.00 -0.07
CA HIS A 382 12.39 11.37 -1.38
C HIS A 382 11.01 11.15 -2.03
N PHE A 383 9.95 11.74 -1.48
CA PHE A 383 8.61 11.62 -2.03
C PHE A 383 8.50 12.39 -3.35
N LEU A 384 7.84 11.81 -4.35
CA LEU A 384 7.52 12.52 -5.59
C LEU A 384 6.19 13.25 -5.43
N TYR A 385 6.08 14.49 -5.89
CA TYR A 385 4.90 15.34 -5.73
C TYR A 385 4.14 15.58 -7.03
#